data_AF-A0A0D2VD94-F1
#
_entry.id   AF-A0A0D2VD94-F1
#
_cell.length_a   1.000
_cell.length_b   1.000
_cell.length_c   1.000
_cell.angle_alpha   90.00
_cell.angle_beta   90.00
_cell.angle_gamma   90.00
#
_symmetry.space_group_name_H-M   'P 1'
#
loop_
_entity.id
_entity.type
_entity.pdbx_description
1 polymer ?
#
loop_
_entity_poly.entity_id
_entity_poly.type
_entity_poly.pdbx_seq_one_letter_code
_entity_poly.pdbx_strand_id
1 'polypeptide(L)'
;ANVIIATQDLFPTRALGNAINTGTDNMTGIGSLLTTIFGNNVSLKFLPHYERDILNLRSLTEDEGILLSGCQANELSIDMPASEKTGGKAFGAFTYSVLKVIKESELGALTNRQLVVKARNEIIKLGIGQQHPCLYCSDENADAAFLGHQPNTTTGA
;
A
#
# COMPACT_ATOMS: atom_id res chain seq x y z
N ALA A 1 -0.27 -3.80 -6.19
CA ALA A 1 -1.49 -4.50 -5.74
C ALA A 1 -1.09 -5.49 -4.67
N ASN A 2 -1.34 -5.17 -3.39
CA ASN A 2 -1.09 -6.11 -2.31
C ASN A 2 -2.22 -7.14 -2.33
N VAL A 3 -1.91 -8.37 -2.71
CA VAL A 3 -2.80 -9.50 -2.42
C VAL A 3 -2.80 -9.63 -0.90
N ILE A 4 -3.97 -9.42 -0.29
CA ILE A 4 -4.21 -9.81 1.09
C ILE A 4 -3.93 -11.32 1.14
N ILE A 5 -2.82 -11.72 1.77
CA ILE A 5 -2.72 -13.08 2.28
C ILE A 5 -3.70 -13.11 3.44
N ALA A 6 -4.94 -13.50 3.13
CA ALA A 6 -5.91 -13.81 4.15
C ALA A 6 -5.31 -14.97 4.95
N THR A 7 -4.78 -14.66 6.13
CA THR A 7 -4.75 -15.64 7.21
C THR A 7 -6.17 -16.16 7.34
N GLN A 8 -6.30 -17.45 7.61
CA GLN A 8 -7.48 -18.29 7.36
C GLN A 8 -8.79 -17.87 8.08
N ASP A 9 -8.85 -16.70 8.69
CA ASP A 9 -9.92 -16.27 9.59
C ASP A 9 -10.68 -14.99 9.14
N LEU A 10 -10.33 -14.35 8.01
CA LEU A 10 -10.98 -13.08 7.63
C LEU A 10 -12.29 -13.23 6.85
N PHE A 11 -12.66 -14.44 6.41
CA PHE A 11 -13.93 -14.70 5.74
C PHE A 11 -14.56 -15.99 6.26
N PRO A 12 -15.88 -16.04 6.52
CA PRO A 12 -16.56 -17.29 6.83
C PRO A 12 -16.37 -18.25 5.64
N THR A 13 -15.44 -19.19 5.83
CA THR A 13 -14.94 -20.16 4.84
C THR A 13 -16.04 -20.95 4.13
N ARG A 14 -17.23 -21.04 4.71
CA ARG A 14 -18.41 -21.69 4.11
C ARG A 14 -18.96 -20.95 2.90
N ALA A 15 -18.99 -19.61 2.89
CA ALA A 15 -19.56 -18.86 1.77
C ALA A 15 -18.64 -18.90 0.54
N LEU A 16 -17.32 -18.78 0.75
CA LEU A 16 -16.32 -18.90 -0.30
C LEU A 16 -16.21 -20.35 -0.81
N GLY A 17 -16.24 -21.33 0.10
CA GLY A 17 -16.23 -22.75 -0.27
C GLY A 17 -17.45 -23.17 -1.11
N ASN A 18 -18.63 -22.63 -0.82
CA ASN A 18 -19.83 -22.93 -1.61
C ASN A 18 -19.77 -22.35 -3.03
N ALA A 19 -19.21 -21.14 -3.21
CA ALA A 19 -19.07 -20.52 -4.53
C ALA A 19 -18.05 -21.24 -5.42
N ILE A 20 -16.98 -21.79 -4.83
CA ILE A 20 -15.96 -22.57 -5.56
C ILE A 20 -16.51 -23.92 -6.03
N ASN A 21 -17.42 -24.53 -5.26
CA ASN A 21 -17.97 -25.86 -5.55
C ASN A 21 -19.11 -25.87 -6.59
N THR A 22 -19.64 -24.71 -7.00
CA THR A 22 -20.78 -24.63 -7.92
C THR A 22 -20.42 -24.60 -9.41
N GLY A 23 -19.13 -24.70 -9.78
CA GLY A 23 -18.72 -24.95 -11.17
C GLY A 23 -19.02 -23.83 -12.18
N THR A 24 -19.47 -22.66 -11.75
CA THR A 24 -19.57 -21.45 -12.56
C THR A 24 -18.20 -20.78 -12.62
N ASP A 25 -17.76 -20.37 -13.81
CA ASP A 25 -16.46 -19.74 -14.08
C ASP A 25 -15.97 -18.87 -12.91
N ASN A 26 -14.89 -19.31 -12.24
CA ASN A 26 -14.48 -18.88 -10.90
C ASN A 26 -14.33 -17.35 -10.70
N MET A 27 -14.18 -16.55 -11.76
CA MET A 27 -14.04 -15.09 -11.65
C MET A 27 -15.37 -14.34 -11.62
N THR A 28 -16.41 -14.80 -12.34
CA THR A 28 -17.76 -14.22 -12.23
C THR A 28 -18.41 -14.58 -10.89
N GLY A 29 -18.04 -15.72 -10.31
CA GLY A 29 -18.51 -16.16 -8.99
C GLY A 29 -18.06 -15.27 -7.82
N ILE A 30 -16.78 -14.87 -7.76
CA ILE A 30 -16.25 -14.06 -6.64
C ILE A 30 -16.86 -12.65 -6.63
N GLY A 31 -16.94 -11.99 -7.80
CA GLY A 31 -17.57 -10.66 -7.89
C GLY A 31 -19.02 -10.70 -7.44
N SER A 32 -19.79 -11.68 -7.91
CA SER A 32 -21.18 -11.88 -7.49
C SER A 32 -21.30 -12.15 -6.00
N LEU A 33 -20.45 -13.02 -5.44
CA LEU A 33 -20.43 -13.33 -4.01
C LEU A 33 -20.15 -12.09 -3.16
N LEU A 34 -19.13 -11.29 -3.53
CA LEU A 34 -18.81 -10.06 -2.82
C LEU A 34 -19.97 -9.06 -2.88
N THR A 35 -20.63 -8.94 -4.03
CA THR A 35 -21.83 -8.10 -4.16
C THR A 35 -22.98 -8.62 -3.29
N THR A 36 -23.16 -9.93 -3.16
CA THR A 36 -24.17 -10.50 -2.24
C THR A 36 -23.86 -10.21 -0.78
N ILE A 37 -22.59 -10.30 -0.36
CA ILE A 37 -22.17 -10.08 1.03
C ILE A 37 -22.23 -8.59 1.41
N PHE A 38 -21.69 -7.73 0.55
CA PHE A 38 -21.49 -6.30 0.85
C PHE A 38 -22.60 -5.39 0.29
N GLY A 39 -23.45 -5.90 -0.61
CA GLY A 39 -24.51 -5.13 -1.26
C GLY A 39 -23.95 -3.87 -1.92
N ASN A 40 -24.56 -2.73 -1.64
CA ASN A 40 -24.15 -1.42 -2.16
C ASN A 40 -22.78 -0.94 -1.63
N ASN A 41 -22.19 -1.62 -0.65
CA ASN A 41 -20.85 -1.29 -0.14
C ASN A 41 -19.74 -2.09 -0.83
N VAL A 42 -20.08 -2.91 -1.84
CA VAL A 42 -19.07 -3.63 -2.63
C VAL A 42 -18.23 -2.64 -3.43
N SER A 43 -16.95 -2.97 -3.65
CA SER A 43 -16.10 -2.16 -4.52
C SER A 43 -16.70 -2.04 -5.92
N LEU A 44 -16.65 -0.83 -6.49
CA LEU A 44 -17.11 -0.53 -7.86
C LEU A 44 -16.53 -1.50 -8.91
N LYS A 45 -15.33 -2.06 -8.65
CA LYS A 45 -14.69 -3.05 -9.54
C LYS A 45 -15.51 -4.33 -9.72
N PHE A 46 -16.32 -4.69 -8.74
CA PHE A 46 -17.15 -5.91 -8.76
C PHE A 46 -18.59 -5.64 -9.20
N LEU A 47 -18.94 -4.39 -9.50
CA LEU A 47 -20.23 -4.08 -10.10
C LEU A 47 -20.33 -4.67 -11.52
N PRO A 48 -21.55 -4.98 -11.99
CA PRO A 48 -21.78 -5.34 -13.37
C PRO A 48 -21.20 -4.31 -14.35
N HIS A 49 -20.76 -4.77 -15.52
CA HIS A 49 -20.09 -3.91 -16.52
C HIS A 49 -20.91 -2.67 -16.90
N TYR A 50 -22.23 -2.79 -17.06
CA TYR A 50 -23.08 -1.66 -17.42
C TYR A 50 -23.11 -0.55 -16.34
N GLU A 51 -22.96 -0.89 -15.05
CA GLU A 51 -22.89 0.11 -13.98
C GLU A 51 -21.52 0.78 -13.94
N ARG A 52 -20.45 0.04 -14.25
CA ARG A 52 -19.10 0.60 -14.35
C ARG A 52 -18.96 1.58 -15.51
N ASP A 53 -19.58 1.28 -16.65
CA ASP A 53 -19.55 2.15 -17.84
C ASP A 53 -20.29 3.47 -17.58
N ILE A 54 -21.36 3.45 -16.78
CA ILE A 54 -22.09 4.66 -16.35
C ILE A 54 -21.20 5.56 -15.45
N LEU A 55 -20.29 4.96 -14.67
CA LEU A 55 -19.47 5.68 -13.69
C LEU A 55 -18.26 6.40 -14.30
N ASN A 56 -18.02 6.30 -15.61
CA ASN A 56 -16.96 7.01 -16.35
C ASN A 56 -15.60 7.02 -15.61
N LEU A 57 -15.20 5.86 -15.07
CA LEU A 57 -13.98 5.76 -14.29
C LEU A 57 -12.76 5.93 -15.19
N ARG A 58 -12.19 7.14 -15.20
CA ARG A 58 -10.95 7.42 -15.93
C ARG A 58 -9.74 6.86 -15.18
N SER A 59 -8.70 6.48 -15.92
CA SER A 59 -7.39 6.22 -15.32
C SER A 59 -6.81 7.52 -14.77
N LEU A 60 -6.14 7.43 -13.63
CA LEU A 60 -5.31 8.51 -13.12
C LEU A 60 -4.04 8.63 -13.95
N THR A 61 -3.53 9.86 -14.11
CA THR A 61 -2.20 10.11 -14.65
C THR A 61 -1.15 10.06 -13.53
N GLU A 62 0.14 9.99 -13.89
CA GLU A 62 1.25 9.90 -12.94
C GLU A 62 1.40 11.14 -12.05
N ASP A 63 0.78 12.26 -12.42
CA ASP A 63 0.79 13.51 -11.66
C ASP A 63 -0.36 13.64 -10.66
N GLU A 64 -1.34 12.73 -10.73
CA GLU A 64 -2.53 12.78 -9.88
C GLU A 64 -2.39 11.94 -8.60
N GLY A 65 -1.25 11.26 -8.43
CA GLY A 65 -0.98 10.48 -7.24
C GLY A 65 0.47 10.00 -7.15
N ILE A 66 0.91 9.82 -5.91
CA ILE A 66 2.21 9.25 -5.58
C ILE A 66 1.95 7.95 -4.81
N LEU A 67 2.47 6.84 -5.31
CA LEU A 67 2.34 5.54 -4.66
C LEU A 67 3.68 5.08 -4.08
N LEU A 68 3.69 4.83 -2.77
CA LEU A 68 4.79 4.16 -2.08
C LEU A 68 4.34 2.74 -1.73
N SER A 69 4.92 1.72 -2.35
CA SER A 69 4.65 0.32 -2.00
C SER A 69 5.65 -0.19 -0.98
N GLY A 70 5.21 -1.10 -0.10
CA GLY A 70 6.06 -1.69 0.93
C GLY A 70 7.15 -2.65 0.40
N CYS A 71 6.95 -3.20 -0.80
CA CYS A 71 7.86 -4.14 -1.44
C CYS A 71 7.70 -4.11 -2.97
N GLN A 72 8.56 -4.82 -3.70
CA GLN A 72 8.33 -5.11 -5.12
C GLN A 72 7.16 -6.09 -5.29
N ALA A 73 6.63 -6.17 -6.51
CA ALA A 73 5.44 -6.98 -6.81
C ALA A 73 5.65 -8.50 -6.57
N ASN A 74 6.90 -8.96 -6.58
CA ASN A 74 7.30 -10.35 -6.37
C ASN A 74 7.86 -10.62 -4.95
N GLU A 75 7.70 -9.68 -4.04
CA GLU A 75 8.20 -9.75 -2.66
C GLU A 75 7.06 -9.70 -1.64
N LEU A 76 7.41 -9.94 -0.38
CA LEU A 76 6.48 -9.83 0.74
C LEU A 76 6.77 -8.58 1.57
N SER A 77 5.71 -7.88 1.95
CA SER A 77 5.80 -6.86 3.00
C SER A 77 5.75 -7.53 4.36
N ILE A 78 6.81 -7.37 5.16
CA ILE A 78 7.01 -8.08 6.41
C ILE A 78 6.34 -7.35 7.58
N ASP A 79 5.66 -8.11 8.44
CA ASP A 79 5.24 -7.68 9.77
C ASP A 79 6.32 -8.07 10.79
N MET A 80 6.89 -7.08 11.46
CA MET A 80 7.94 -7.28 12.46
C MET A 80 7.29 -7.60 13.81
N PRO A 81 7.70 -8.69 14.48
CA PRO A 81 7.20 -9.01 15.81
C PRO A 81 7.66 -7.99 16.84
N ALA A 82 6.96 -7.95 17.97
CA ALA A 82 7.38 -7.19 19.13
C ALA A 82 8.77 -7.65 19.60
N SER A 83 9.70 -6.70 19.71
CA SER A 83 11.07 -6.95 20.15
C SER A 83 11.64 -5.72 20.85
N GLU A 84 12.79 -5.85 21.51
CA GLU A 84 13.49 -4.69 22.07
C GLU A 84 13.81 -3.63 21.01
N LYS A 85 14.18 -4.05 19.79
CA LYS A 85 14.46 -3.14 18.66
C LYS A 85 13.24 -2.31 18.25
N THR A 86 12.04 -2.82 18.49
CA THR A 86 10.78 -2.15 18.18
C THR A 86 10.09 -1.57 19.41
N GLY A 87 10.78 -1.48 20.56
CA GLY A 87 10.18 -0.95 21.79
C GLY A 87 9.00 -1.80 22.31
N GLY A 88 9.06 -3.11 22.08
CA GLY A 88 8.06 -4.07 22.56
C GLY A 88 6.74 -4.09 21.78
N LYS A 89 6.70 -3.52 20.57
CA LYS A 89 5.48 -3.48 19.74
C LYS A 89 5.73 -4.08 18.35
N ALA A 90 4.69 -4.67 17.77
CA ALA A 90 4.73 -5.15 16.39
C ALA A 90 4.49 -4.00 15.41
N PHE A 91 5.13 -4.06 14.24
CA PHE A 91 4.98 -3.06 13.18
C PHE A 91 5.20 -3.66 11.80
N GLY A 92 4.50 -3.15 10.79
CA GLY A 92 4.94 -3.35 9.40
C GLY A 92 6.34 -2.76 9.18
N ALA A 93 7.26 -3.56 8.63
CA ALA A 93 8.66 -3.19 8.43
C ALA A 93 8.81 -1.86 7.67
N PHE A 94 8.08 -1.71 6.55
CA PHE A 94 8.12 -0.50 5.75
C PHE A 94 7.62 0.74 6.51
N THR A 95 6.47 0.64 7.17
CA THR A 95 5.89 1.75 7.93
C THR A 95 6.80 2.17 9.09
N TYR A 96 7.38 1.20 9.81
CA TYR A 96 8.36 1.48 10.86
C TYR A 96 9.57 2.24 10.30
N SER A 97 10.15 1.76 9.19
CA SER A 97 11.31 2.38 8.56
C SER A 97 11.01 3.81 8.07
N VAL A 98 9.84 4.06 7.48
CA VAL A 98 9.40 5.41 7.08
C VAL A 98 9.34 6.35 8.30
N LEU A 99 8.69 5.91 9.38
CA LEU A 99 8.56 6.73 10.60
C LEU A 99 9.92 7.00 11.25
N LYS A 100 10.82 6.01 11.25
CA LYS A 100 12.17 6.17 11.79
C LYS A 100 12.98 7.19 10.98
N VAL A 101 12.95 7.07 9.64
CA VAL A 101 13.61 8.02 8.74
C VAL A 101 13.09 9.44 8.91
N ILE A 102 11.77 9.63 9.06
CA ILE A 102 11.18 10.95 9.29
C ILE A 102 11.66 11.54 10.62
N LYS A 103 11.69 10.74 11.69
CA LYS A 103 12.13 11.20 13.02
C LYS A 103 13.62 11.55 13.08
N GLU A 104 14.45 10.82 12.35
CA GLU A 104 15.91 10.99 12.33
C GLU A 104 16.37 12.05 11.32
N SER A 105 15.49 12.53 10.44
CA SER A 105 15.85 13.57 9.47
C SER A 105 15.76 14.94 10.13
N GLU A 106 16.91 15.56 10.40
CA GLU A 106 17.00 16.90 10.96
C GLU A 106 16.70 17.98 9.90
N LEU A 107 15.80 18.93 10.24
CA LEU A 107 15.54 20.27 9.67
C LEU A 107 15.28 20.44 8.15
N GLY A 108 15.49 19.41 7.32
CA GLY A 108 15.27 19.46 5.87
C GLY A 108 14.07 18.61 5.44
N ALA A 109 13.29 19.12 4.49
CA ALA A 109 12.25 18.34 3.84
C ALA A 109 12.86 17.19 3.02
N LEU A 110 12.44 15.96 3.30
CA LEU A 110 12.79 14.81 2.48
C LEU A 110 11.99 14.86 1.17
N THR A 111 12.64 14.59 0.04
CA THR A 111 11.89 14.28 -1.19
C THR A 111 11.25 12.89 -1.12
N ASN A 112 10.24 12.63 -1.95
CA ASN A 112 9.62 11.30 -2.04
C ASN A 112 10.66 10.21 -2.35
N ARG A 113 11.58 10.49 -3.28
CA ARG A 113 12.71 9.61 -3.64
C ARG A 113 13.63 9.35 -2.44
N GLN A 114 14.04 10.42 -1.74
CA GLN A 114 14.93 10.30 -0.58
C GLN A 114 14.31 9.48 0.55
N LEU A 115 13.01 9.68 0.82
CA LEU A 115 12.29 8.91 1.84
C LEU A 115 12.33 7.42 1.53
N VAL A 116 12.00 7.01 0.30
CA VAL A 116 11.95 5.59 -0.09
C VAL A 116 13.34 4.96 -0.08
N VAL A 117 14.36 5.66 -0.56
CA VAL A 117 15.76 5.17 -0.54
C VAL A 117 16.25 4.99 0.91
N LYS A 118 16.03 5.97 1.78
CA LYS A 118 16.41 5.87 3.19
C LYS A 118 15.64 4.77 3.93
N ALA A 119 14.34 4.63 3.66
CA ALA A 119 13.52 3.57 4.23
C ALA A 119 14.01 2.18 3.81
N ARG A 120 14.38 1.99 2.54
CA ARG A 120 14.99 0.74 2.05
C ARG A 120 16.30 0.42 2.78
N ASN A 121 17.17 1.41 2.96
CA ASN A 121 18.41 1.23 3.72
C ASN A 121 18.15 0.84 5.18
N GLU A 122 17.10 1.39 5.79
CA GLU A 122 16.70 1.02 7.15
C GLU A 122 16.17 -0.42 7.24
N ILE A 123 15.39 -0.87 6.27
CA ILE A 123 14.92 -2.26 6.18
C ILE A 123 16.11 -3.24 6.07
N ILE A 124 17.14 -2.88 5.29
CA ILE A 124 18.38 -3.67 5.19
C ILE A 124 19.09 -3.74 6.56
N LYS A 125 19.21 -2.62 7.28
CA LYS A 125 19.81 -2.60 8.63
C LYS A 125 19.04 -3.43 9.66
N LEU A 126 17.71 -3.53 9.49
CA LEU A 126 16.86 -4.38 10.32
C LEU A 126 17.04 -5.88 10.02
N GLY A 127 17.80 -6.24 8.98
CA GLY A 127 18.04 -7.62 8.57
C GLY A 127 16.97 -8.18 7.64
N ILE A 128 16.19 -7.31 6.98
CA ILE A 128 15.06 -7.68 6.10
C ILE A 128 15.42 -7.30 4.64
N GLY A 129 16.65 -7.60 4.22
CA GLY A 129 17.17 -7.20 2.91
C GLY A 129 16.46 -7.81 1.69
N GLN A 130 15.47 -8.69 1.91
CA GLN A 130 14.60 -9.25 0.88
C GLN A 130 13.37 -8.40 0.56
N GLN A 131 13.11 -7.32 1.31
CA GLN A 131 11.98 -6.42 1.09
C GLN A 131 12.47 -5.06 0.56
N HIS A 132 12.01 -4.67 -0.62
CA HIS A 132 12.41 -3.42 -1.27
C HIS A 132 11.21 -2.51 -1.55
N PRO A 133 11.00 -1.46 -0.73
CA PRO A 133 9.95 -0.48 -0.99
C PRO A 133 10.15 0.22 -2.34
N CYS A 134 9.06 0.58 -3.01
CA CYS A 134 9.10 1.24 -4.33
C CYS A 134 8.35 2.58 -4.32
N LEU A 135 8.77 3.46 -5.22
CA LEU A 135 8.13 4.74 -5.52
C LEU A 135 7.58 4.69 -6.95
N TYR A 136 6.31 5.03 -7.12
CA TYR A 136 5.66 5.19 -8.42
C TYR A 136 5.01 6.57 -8.49
N CYS A 137 5.59 7.42 -9.32
CA CYS A 137 5.17 8.79 -9.61
C CYS A 137 5.99 9.31 -10.81
N SER A 138 5.64 10.50 -11.32
CA SER A 138 6.50 11.25 -12.24
C SER A 138 7.84 11.65 -11.58
N ASP A 139 8.82 12.04 -12.40
CA ASP A 139 10.13 12.48 -11.90
C ASP A 139 10.02 13.77 -11.08
N GLU A 140 9.16 14.69 -11.51
CA GLU A 140 8.84 15.92 -10.78
C GLU A 140 8.32 15.60 -9.37
N ASN A 141 7.40 14.64 -9.26
CA ASN A 141 6.88 14.19 -7.98
C ASN A 141 7.92 13.42 -7.15
N ALA A 142 8.84 12.69 -7.79
CA ALA A 142 9.88 11.97 -7.07
C ALA A 142 10.83 12.92 -6.33
N ASP A 143 11.10 14.08 -6.94
CA ASP A 143 12.00 15.10 -6.38
C ASP A 143 11.26 16.18 -5.58
N ALA A 144 9.93 16.20 -5.62
CA ALA A 144 9.10 17.00 -4.73
C ALA A 144 9.21 16.55 -3.26
N ALA A 145 8.96 17.50 -2.34
CA ALA A 145 8.95 17.24 -0.90
C ALA A 145 7.81 16.27 -0.51
N PHE A 146 8.15 15.28 0.31
CA PHE A 146 7.18 14.35 0.88
C PHE A 146 6.13 15.11 1.71
N LEU A 147 4.85 14.92 1.38
CA LEU A 147 3.70 15.60 1.99
C LEU A 147 3.77 17.13 1.98
N GLY A 148 4.54 17.72 1.07
CA GLY A 148 4.60 19.18 0.90
C GLY A 148 5.29 19.93 2.04
N HIS A 149 6.08 19.26 2.88
CA HIS A 149 6.87 19.96 3.90
C HIS A 149 7.88 20.87 3.19
N GLN A 150 7.72 22.18 3.31
CA GLN A 150 8.77 23.14 2.93
C GLN A 150 9.65 23.34 4.17
N PRO A 151 11.00 23.31 4.06
CA PRO A 151 11.82 23.84 5.12
C PRO A 151 11.39 25.29 5.34
N ASN A 152 11.17 25.71 6.59
CA ASN A 152 10.79 27.08 6.92
C ASN A 152 11.76 28.04 6.22
N THR A 153 11.36 28.60 5.08
CA THR A 153 12.07 29.72 4.48
C THR A 153 11.79 30.89 5.38
N THR A 154 12.68 31.13 6.35
CA THR A 154 12.82 32.45 6.95
C THR A 154 13.25 33.38 5.83
N THR A 155 12.26 33.93 5.12
CA THR A 155 12.47 35.03 4.18
C THR A 155 12.96 36.20 5.02
N GLY A 156 14.28 36.37 5.08
CA GLY A 156 14.88 37.62 5.53
C GLY A 156 14.49 38.70 4.54
N ALA A 157 13.64 39.62 5.02
CA ALA A 157 13.45 40.96 4.46
C ALA A 157 13.73 41.95 5.58
#